data_AF-M1CW94-F1
#
_entry.id   AF-M1CW94-F1
#
_cell.length_a   1.000
_cell.length_b   1.000
_cell.length_c   1.000
_cell.angle_alpha   90.00
_cell.angle_beta   90.00
_cell.angle_gamma   90.00
#
_symmetry.space_group_name_H-M   'P 1'
#
loop_
_entity.id
_entity.type
_entity.pdbx_description
1 polymer ?
#
loop_
_entity_poly.entity_id
_entity_poly.type
_entity_poly.pdbx_seq_one_letter_code
_entity_poly.pdbx_strand_id
1 'polypeptide(L)'
;MFQNDNISISQANTDIPNSITDHTHMGAQPSLDTILTLPLNFENVKRLFNKLIVLPLEDLADPEKESCMKKALSILKDNYYHLFSAVEGEQMLEVLTDFSLLVVNWRRFCSQSQMYSQQSSAEMENIKNLTVTASKDEENLKVRFEGLKNKEKELMKQLEAVQKEKEEIAEQMNEKSKTLISLKEKNEACIFKEENATRVATDLLKKLSTQWAMYSTISL
;
A
#
# COMPACT_ATOMS: atom_id res chain seq x y z
N MET A 1 -53.82 12.17 19.96
CA MET A 1 -54.25 12.73 21.25
C MET A 1 -53.01 13.36 21.84
N PHE A 2 -52.90 14.69 21.80
CA PHE A 2 -53.25 15.62 22.90
C PHE A 2 -52.19 15.57 24.03
N GLN A 3 -51.60 16.66 24.52
CA GLN A 3 -51.86 18.10 24.32
C GLN A 3 -50.59 18.91 24.01
N ASN A 4 -50.75 20.00 23.25
CA ASN A 4 -49.91 21.20 23.38
C ASN A 4 -50.64 22.14 24.34
N ASP A 5 -50.05 22.46 25.49
CA ASP A 5 -50.64 23.43 26.42
C ASP A 5 -50.22 24.86 26.04
N ASN A 6 -51.07 25.50 25.24
CA ASN A 6 -51.05 26.95 25.05
C ASN A 6 -51.44 27.64 26.36
N ILE A 7 -50.50 28.36 26.98
CA ILE A 7 -50.82 29.32 28.04
C ILE A 7 -50.66 30.73 27.46
N SER A 8 -51.78 31.28 26.99
CA SER A 8 -51.92 32.71 26.74
C SER A 8 -52.17 33.42 28.08
N ILE A 9 -51.32 34.36 28.46
CA ILE A 9 -51.62 35.32 29.54
C ILE A 9 -51.54 36.74 28.98
N SER A 10 -52.65 37.43 29.19
CA SER A 10 -53.03 38.78 28.80
C SER A 10 -51.96 39.86 28.88
N GLN A 11 -51.98 40.75 27.88
CA GLN A 11 -51.46 42.11 27.98
C GLN A 11 -52.16 42.87 29.12
N ALA A 12 -51.39 43.57 29.95
CA ALA A 12 -51.87 44.65 30.80
C ALA A 12 -50.96 45.86 30.59
N ASN A 13 -51.50 46.92 30.00
CA ASN A 13 -50.77 48.18 29.81
C ASN A 13 -50.81 49.00 31.09
N THR A 14 -49.65 49.49 31.53
CA THR A 14 -49.54 50.64 32.45
C THR A 14 -48.32 51.50 32.11
N ASP A 15 -48.57 52.61 31.45
CA ASP A 15 -47.84 53.88 31.53
C ASP A 15 -47.68 54.33 33.01
N ILE A 16 -46.74 55.19 33.46
CA ILE A 16 -45.66 56.04 32.89
C ILE A 16 -44.74 56.41 34.12
N PRO A 17 -43.48 56.95 34.04
CA PRO A 17 -42.80 57.71 32.97
C PRO A 17 -41.35 57.27 32.62
N ASN A 18 -40.81 57.92 31.58
CA ASN A 18 -39.36 58.04 31.35
C ASN A 18 -38.59 58.60 32.56
N SER A 19 -37.51 57.93 32.97
CA SER A 19 -36.39 58.57 33.66
C SER A 19 -35.16 58.50 32.76
N ILE A 20 -34.77 59.64 32.19
CA ILE A 20 -33.49 59.77 31.50
C ILE A 20 -32.39 59.80 32.56
N THR A 21 -31.63 58.71 32.64
CA THR A 21 -30.28 58.74 33.22
C THR A 21 -29.33 58.14 32.20
N ASP A 22 -28.61 59.06 31.57
CA ASP A 22 -27.44 58.81 30.73
C ASP A 22 -26.28 58.27 31.59
N HIS A 23 -25.13 58.02 30.97
CA HIS A 23 -23.83 57.69 31.56
C HIS A 23 -23.57 56.20 31.88
N THR A 24 -23.22 55.43 30.85
CA THR A 24 -21.94 54.69 30.88
C THR A 24 -21.32 54.68 29.49
N HIS A 25 -20.37 55.59 29.29
CA HIS A 25 -19.51 55.64 28.12
C HIS A 25 -18.60 54.39 28.11
N MET A 26 -19.02 53.34 27.40
CA MET A 26 -18.16 52.22 27.02
C MET A 26 -17.11 52.74 26.04
N GLY A 27 -16.03 53.29 26.58
CA GLY A 27 -14.92 53.79 25.80
C GLY A 27 -14.31 52.64 25.00
N ALA A 28 -14.45 52.69 23.68
CA ALA A 28 -13.85 51.71 22.78
C ALA A 28 -12.35 51.63 23.08
N GLN A 29 -11.87 50.45 23.48
CA GLN A 29 -10.43 50.30 23.72
C GLN A 29 -9.69 50.49 22.39
N PRO A 30 -8.69 51.40 22.32
CA PRO A 30 -7.96 51.65 21.08
C PRO A 30 -7.28 50.37 20.58
N SER A 31 -7.25 50.17 19.25
CA SER A 31 -6.60 49.00 18.64
C SER A 31 -5.12 48.93 19.00
N LEU A 32 -4.48 47.78 18.78
CA LEU A 32 -3.06 47.62 19.07
C LEU A 32 -2.25 48.66 18.26
N ASP A 33 -2.52 48.77 16.97
CA ASP A 33 -1.98 49.78 16.02
C ASP A 33 -2.20 51.23 16.46
N THR A 34 -3.36 51.52 17.08
CA THR A 34 -3.66 52.85 17.65
C THR A 34 -2.79 53.17 18.86
N ILE A 35 -2.36 52.15 19.62
CA ILE A 35 -1.49 52.31 20.80
C ILE A 35 -0.02 52.37 20.39
N LEU A 36 0.39 51.66 19.32
CA LEU A 36 1.75 51.72 18.76
C LEU A 36 2.16 53.12 18.27
N THR A 37 1.19 53.99 18.01
CA THR A 37 1.37 55.35 17.50
C THR A 37 1.15 56.45 18.56
N LEU A 38 0.78 56.08 19.80
CA LEU A 38 0.48 57.03 20.88
C LEU A 38 1.76 57.53 21.59
N PRO A 39 1.79 58.75 22.15
CA PRO A 39 2.93 59.22 22.92
C PRO A 39 3.20 58.30 24.13
N LEU A 40 4.47 57.89 24.28
CA LEU A 40 4.93 56.99 25.33
C LEU A 40 4.95 57.68 26.70
N ASN A 41 3.78 57.79 27.32
CA ASN A 41 3.63 58.04 28.75
C ASN A 41 3.43 56.71 29.51
N PHE A 42 3.63 56.72 30.82
CA PHE A 42 3.67 55.50 31.62
C PHE A 42 2.37 54.68 31.61
N GLU A 43 1.20 55.34 31.60
CA GLU A 43 -0.11 54.69 31.49
C GLU A 43 -0.34 54.04 30.12
N ASN A 44 0.08 54.71 29.04
CA ASN A 44 0.02 54.16 27.69
C ASN A 44 0.94 52.94 27.54
N VAL A 45 2.12 52.97 28.16
CA VAL A 45 3.06 51.84 28.17
C VAL A 45 2.52 50.65 28.96
N LYS A 46 1.94 50.86 30.15
CA LYS A 46 1.27 49.79 30.91
C LYS A 46 0.12 49.17 30.10
N ARG A 47 -0.70 50.00 29.43
CA ARG A 47 -1.78 49.53 28.54
C ARG A 47 -1.26 48.74 27.34
N LEU A 48 -0.13 49.14 26.74
CA LEU A 48 0.51 48.42 25.66
C LEU A 48 1.03 47.04 26.13
N PHE A 49 1.76 47.00 27.25
CA PHE A 49 2.26 45.77 27.84
C PHE A 49 1.12 44.77 28.13
N ASN A 50 0.06 45.22 28.80
CA ASN A 50 -1.11 44.39 29.12
C ASN A 50 -1.83 43.83 27.88
N LYS A 51 -1.71 44.48 26.71
CA LYS A 51 -2.25 43.97 25.44
C LYS A 51 -1.31 43.03 24.69
N LEU A 52 0.00 43.16 24.90
CA LEU A 52 1.00 42.28 24.28
C LEU A 52 1.19 40.98 25.07
N ILE A 53 1.11 41.02 26.41
CA ILE A 53 1.33 39.85 27.27
C ILE A 53 0.22 38.79 27.17
N VAL A 54 -0.97 39.18 26.68
CA VAL A 54 -2.10 38.26 26.43
C VAL A 54 -2.06 37.62 25.03
N LEU A 55 -1.11 38.01 24.18
CA LEU A 55 -0.94 37.38 22.86
C LEU A 55 -0.26 36.01 23.00
N PRO A 56 -0.60 35.02 22.16
CA PRO A 56 0.17 33.78 22.10
C PRO A 56 1.61 34.07 21.66
N LEU A 57 2.55 33.22 22.07
CA LEU A 57 3.97 33.42 21.80
C LEU A 57 4.31 33.41 20.30
N GLU A 58 3.45 32.81 19.46
CA GLU A 58 3.49 32.90 18.00
C GLU A 58 3.25 34.32 17.49
N ASP A 59 2.14 34.95 17.89
CA ASP A 59 1.86 36.36 17.59
C ASP A 59 2.93 37.28 18.15
N LEU A 60 3.40 37.02 19.38
CA LEU A 60 4.36 37.87 20.06
C LEU A 60 5.80 37.73 19.53
N ALA A 61 6.07 36.67 18.75
CA ALA A 61 7.32 36.46 18.02
C ALA A 61 7.38 37.13 16.64
N ASP A 62 6.29 37.80 16.22
CA ASP A 62 6.30 38.71 15.08
C ASP A 62 7.28 39.89 15.32
N PRO A 63 8.07 40.31 14.31
CA PRO A 63 9.08 41.35 14.50
C PRO A 63 8.55 42.71 15.00
N GLU A 64 7.33 43.11 14.63
CA GLU A 64 6.74 44.37 15.07
C GLU A 64 6.27 44.24 16.52
N LYS A 65 5.47 43.20 16.82
CA LYS A 65 4.97 42.95 18.19
C LYS A 65 6.11 42.68 19.19
N GLU A 66 7.15 41.94 18.79
CA GLU A 66 8.37 41.71 19.60
C GLU A 66 9.11 43.04 19.88
N SER A 67 9.26 43.90 18.88
CA SER A 67 9.89 45.22 19.01
C SER A 67 9.11 46.13 19.95
N CYS A 68 7.78 46.13 19.83
CA CYS A 68 6.88 46.88 20.68
C CYS A 68 6.88 46.37 22.13
N MET A 69 6.94 45.05 22.33
CA MET A 69 7.10 44.45 23.65
C MET A 69 8.44 44.83 24.26
N LYS A 70 9.56 44.70 23.53
CA LYS A 70 10.90 45.11 24.00
C LYS A 70 10.96 46.59 24.39
N LYS A 71 10.31 47.48 23.64
CA LYS A 71 10.19 48.91 23.99
C LYS A 71 9.38 49.12 25.26
N ALA A 72 8.22 48.47 25.39
CA ALA A 72 7.39 48.57 26.60
C ALA A 72 8.14 48.06 27.83
N LEU A 73 8.75 46.86 27.74
CA LEU A 73 9.63 46.29 28.75
C LEU A 73 10.76 47.26 29.13
N SER A 74 11.47 47.84 28.16
CA SER A 74 12.57 48.76 28.44
C SER A 74 12.14 50.01 29.23
N ILE A 75 10.94 50.55 28.99
CA ILE A 75 10.43 51.74 29.70
C ILE A 75 9.90 51.37 31.09
N LEU A 76 9.27 50.20 31.21
CA LEU A 76 8.76 49.70 32.49
C LEU A 76 9.88 49.25 33.43
N LYS A 77 11.01 48.74 32.91
CA LYS A 77 12.20 48.36 33.70
C LYS A 77 12.64 49.45 34.68
N ASP A 78 12.57 50.71 34.25
CA ASP A 78 13.03 51.85 35.03
C ASP A 78 11.93 52.44 35.95
N ASN A 79 10.66 51.99 35.80
CA ASN A 79 9.49 52.66 36.40
C ASN A 79 8.41 51.71 37.00
N TYR A 80 8.63 50.38 37.00
CA TYR A 80 7.59 49.39 37.33
C TYR A 80 7.00 49.54 38.75
N TYR A 81 7.81 49.96 39.72
CA TYR A 81 7.42 50.16 41.13
C TYR A 81 6.23 51.11 41.33
N HIS A 82 6.00 52.03 40.39
CA HIS A 82 4.91 53.03 40.46
C HIS A 82 3.68 52.61 39.65
N LEU A 83 3.81 51.58 38.81
CA LEU A 83 2.80 51.19 37.82
C LEU A 83 2.13 49.86 38.14
N PHE A 84 2.75 49.02 38.97
CA PHE A 84 2.29 47.68 39.31
C PHE A 84 2.23 47.50 40.83
N SER A 85 1.31 46.66 41.29
CA SER A 85 1.35 46.15 42.67
C SER A 85 2.60 45.30 42.90
N ALA A 86 2.96 45.04 44.16
CA ALA A 86 4.17 44.26 44.49
C ALA A 86 4.21 42.89 43.78
N VAL A 87 3.07 42.18 43.73
CA VAL A 87 2.95 40.86 43.09
C VAL A 87 3.07 40.95 41.56
N GLU A 88 2.40 41.94 40.94
CA GLU A 88 2.54 42.19 39.50
C GLU A 88 3.97 42.63 39.13
N GLY A 89 4.66 43.35 40.01
CA GLY A 89 6.04 43.80 39.83
C GLY A 89 7.07 42.66 39.83
N GLU A 90 6.88 41.64 40.68
CA GLU A 90 7.72 40.42 40.67
C GLU A 90 7.51 39.61 39.38
N GLN A 91 6.26 39.43 38.94
CA GLN A 91 5.95 38.79 37.66
C GLN A 91 6.51 39.59 36.47
N MET A 92 6.48 40.92 36.55
CA MET A 92 7.06 41.80 35.55
C MET A 92 8.58 41.65 35.45
N LEU A 93 9.29 41.45 36.57
CA LEU A 93 10.73 41.18 36.60
C LEU A 93 11.11 39.87 35.89
N GLU A 94 10.30 38.83 36.02
CA GLU A 94 10.46 37.56 35.31
C GLU A 94 10.31 37.78 33.78
N VAL A 95 9.23 38.42 33.35
CA VAL A 95 9.00 38.74 31.92
C VAL A 95 10.08 39.67 31.36
N LEU A 96 10.53 40.67 32.12
CA LEU A 96 11.64 41.57 31.75
C LEU A 96 12.95 40.82 31.46
N THR A 97 13.18 39.72 32.17
CA THR A 97 14.40 38.92 32.07
C THR A 97 14.30 37.90 30.93
N ASP A 98 13.18 37.17 30.86
CA ASP A 98 13.08 35.97 30.03
C ASP A 98 12.42 36.19 28.66
N PHE A 99 11.73 37.31 28.43
CA PHE A 99 10.97 37.52 27.17
C PHE A 99 11.79 37.28 25.89
N SER A 100 13.01 37.80 25.82
CA SER A 100 13.87 37.63 24.64
C SER A 100 14.33 36.17 24.46
N LEU A 101 14.51 35.43 25.56
CA LEU A 101 14.88 34.02 25.53
C LEU A 101 13.69 33.15 25.12
N LEU A 102 12.49 33.44 25.63
CA LEU A 102 11.23 32.76 25.28
C LEU A 102 10.96 32.85 23.77
N VAL A 103 11.04 34.04 23.17
CA VAL A 103 10.79 34.24 21.74
C VAL A 103 11.84 33.52 20.87
N VAL A 104 13.12 33.52 21.27
CA VAL A 104 14.17 32.78 20.55
C VAL A 104 13.96 31.27 20.64
N ASN A 105 13.62 30.76 21.83
CA ASN A 105 13.34 29.34 22.04
C ASN A 105 12.09 28.89 21.27
N TRP A 106 11.05 29.72 21.21
CA TRP A 106 9.86 29.47 20.40
C TRP A 106 10.21 29.34 18.92
N ARG A 107 10.90 30.35 18.34
CA ARG A 107 11.33 30.29 16.92
C ARG A 107 12.19 29.06 16.63
N ARG A 108 13.12 28.70 17.54
CA ARG A 108 13.94 27.49 17.41
C ARG A 108 13.08 26.22 17.42
N PHE A 109 12.13 26.12 18.34
CA PHE A 109 11.23 24.97 18.45
C PHE A 109 10.35 24.81 17.21
N CYS A 110 9.73 25.90 16.74
CA CYS A 110 8.90 25.91 15.52
C CYS A 110 9.69 25.48 14.28
N SER A 111 10.88 26.03 14.05
CA SER A 111 11.73 25.63 12.91
C SER A 111 12.11 24.15 12.98
N GLN A 112 12.46 23.66 14.18
CA GLN A 112 12.83 22.26 14.37
C GLN A 112 11.64 21.31 14.19
N SER A 113 10.45 21.65 14.70
CA SER A 113 9.22 20.86 14.51
C SER A 113 8.74 20.88 13.06
N GLN A 114 8.93 21.98 12.34
CA GLN A 114 8.63 22.08 10.91
C GLN A 114 9.54 21.16 10.08
N MET A 115 10.85 21.14 10.36
CA MET A 115 11.79 20.21 9.70
C MET A 115 11.41 18.74 9.96
N TYR A 116 11.12 18.37 11.21
CA TYR A 116 10.69 17.00 11.52
C TYR A 116 9.35 16.62 10.88
N SER A 117 8.37 17.53 10.83
CA SER A 117 7.07 17.25 10.19
C SER A 117 7.19 17.10 8.67
N GLN A 118 8.03 17.90 8.02
CA GLN A 118 8.35 17.75 6.58
C GLN A 118 9.06 16.42 6.29
N GLN A 119 10.08 16.07 7.09
CA GLN A 119 10.78 14.79 6.96
C GLN A 119 9.82 13.60 7.14
N SER A 120 9.03 13.60 8.22
CA SER A 120 8.08 12.54 8.52
C SER A 120 7.00 12.39 7.43
N SER A 121 6.52 13.51 6.87
CA SER A 121 5.59 13.50 5.74
C SER A 121 6.20 12.89 4.47
N ALA A 122 7.45 13.24 4.15
CA ALA A 122 8.18 12.68 3.00
C ALA A 122 8.47 11.17 3.17
N GLU A 123 8.85 10.74 4.37
CA GLU A 123 9.05 9.33 4.72
C GLU A 123 7.74 8.54 4.61
N MET A 124 6.63 9.09 5.11
CA MET A 124 5.30 8.46 5.04
C MET A 124 4.83 8.30 3.58
N GLU A 125 5.01 9.31 2.74
CA GLU A 125 4.64 9.23 1.32
C GLU A 125 5.55 8.24 0.56
N ASN A 126 6.84 8.15 0.89
CA ASN A 126 7.73 7.12 0.34
C ASN A 126 7.26 5.71 0.73
N ILE A 127 7.00 5.45 2.02
CA ILE A 127 6.48 4.17 2.52
C ILE A 127 5.18 3.81 1.79
N LYS A 128 4.24 4.74 1.67
CA LYS A 128 2.97 4.55 0.93
C LYS A 128 3.19 4.14 -0.52
N ASN A 129 4.09 4.79 -1.25
CA ASN A 129 4.40 4.45 -2.64
C ASN A 129 5.10 3.09 -2.78
N LEU A 130 5.97 2.73 -1.84
CA LEU A 130 6.57 1.39 -1.75
C LEU A 130 5.50 0.31 -1.47
N THR A 131 4.58 0.54 -0.53
CA THR A 131 3.47 -0.39 -0.24
C THR A 131 2.58 -0.60 -1.46
N VAL A 132 2.17 0.47 -2.16
CA VAL A 132 1.36 0.36 -3.39
C VAL A 132 2.07 -0.44 -4.48
N THR A 133 3.38 -0.22 -4.65
CA THR A 133 4.19 -0.96 -5.64
C THR A 133 4.29 -2.44 -5.25
N ALA A 134 4.61 -2.75 -3.99
CA ALA A 134 4.72 -4.12 -3.49
C ALA A 134 3.39 -4.89 -3.61
N SER A 135 2.25 -4.27 -3.29
CA SER A 135 0.93 -4.91 -3.46
C SER A 135 0.62 -5.24 -4.92
N LYS A 136 1.01 -4.37 -5.86
CA LYS A 136 0.84 -4.62 -7.30
C LYS A 136 1.74 -5.75 -7.79
N ASP A 137 2.97 -5.83 -7.29
CA ASP A 137 3.89 -6.92 -7.63
C ASP A 137 3.44 -8.27 -7.03
N GLU A 138 2.87 -8.28 -5.82
CA GLU A 138 2.24 -9.47 -5.24
C GLU A 138 1.07 -9.98 -6.11
N GLU A 139 0.18 -9.09 -6.56
CA GLU A 139 -0.94 -9.45 -7.45
C GLU A 139 -0.43 -10.00 -8.80
N ASN A 140 0.58 -9.36 -9.41
CA ASN A 140 1.23 -9.85 -10.62
C ASN A 140 1.85 -11.24 -10.43
N LEU A 141 2.51 -11.50 -9.30
CA LEU A 141 3.09 -12.81 -8.97
C LEU A 141 2.00 -13.86 -8.77
N LYS A 142 0.90 -13.53 -8.08
CA LYS A 142 -0.25 -14.42 -7.87
C LYS A 142 -0.90 -14.87 -9.18
N VAL A 143 -1.07 -13.94 -10.13
CA VAL A 143 -1.57 -14.26 -11.49
C VAL A 143 -0.61 -15.19 -12.24
N ARG A 144 0.71 -14.91 -12.20
CA ARG A 144 1.72 -15.79 -12.82
C ARG A 144 1.74 -17.18 -12.19
N PHE A 145 1.62 -17.27 -10.87
CA PHE A 145 1.62 -18.53 -10.13
C PHE A 145 0.43 -19.43 -10.51
N GLU A 146 -0.79 -18.89 -10.55
CA GLU A 146 -1.95 -19.68 -10.96
C GLU A 146 -1.88 -20.08 -12.45
N GLY A 147 -1.29 -19.22 -13.30
CA GLY A 147 -0.97 -19.57 -14.69
C GLY A 147 0.00 -20.76 -14.82
N LEU A 148 1.08 -20.77 -14.02
CA LEU A 148 2.04 -21.89 -13.98
C LEU A 148 1.40 -23.18 -13.47
N LYS A 149 0.62 -23.11 -12.39
CA LYS A 149 -0.12 -24.23 -11.80
C LYS A 149 -1.14 -24.85 -12.77
N ASN A 150 -1.76 -24.06 -13.63
CA ASN A 150 -2.63 -24.59 -14.69
C ASN A 150 -1.83 -25.23 -15.82
N LYS A 151 -0.66 -24.67 -16.18
CA LYS A 151 0.25 -25.27 -17.17
C LYS A 151 0.85 -26.60 -16.68
N GLU A 152 1.17 -26.71 -15.39
CA GLU A 152 1.64 -27.94 -14.74
C GLU A 152 0.61 -29.07 -14.87
N LYS A 153 -0.67 -28.80 -14.53
CA LYS A 153 -1.77 -29.78 -14.69
C LYS A 153 -1.94 -30.23 -16.14
N GLU A 154 -1.78 -29.33 -17.10
CA GLU A 154 -1.90 -29.65 -18.52
C GLU A 154 -0.74 -30.54 -19.00
N LEU A 155 0.50 -30.21 -18.60
CA LEU A 155 1.66 -31.05 -18.89
C LEU A 155 1.58 -32.44 -18.24
N MET A 156 0.98 -32.54 -17.04
CA MET A 156 0.76 -33.82 -16.36
C MET A 156 -0.19 -34.72 -17.15
N LYS A 157 -1.31 -34.19 -17.67
CA LYS A 157 -2.21 -34.95 -18.56
C LYS A 157 -1.53 -35.40 -19.85
N GLN A 158 -0.70 -34.54 -20.45
CA GLN A 158 0.04 -34.89 -21.66
C GLN A 158 1.06 -36.01 -21.39
N LEU A 159 1.71 -35.99 -20.22
CA LEU A 159 2.61 -37.06 -19.78
C LEU A 159 1.86 -38.38 -19.58
N GLU A 160 0.69 -38.37 -18.93
CA GLU A 160 -0.17 -39.56 -18.76
C GLU A 160 -0.60 -40.14 -20.12
N ALA A 161 -0.99 -39.30 -21.08
CA ALA A 161 -1.36 -39.72 -22.42
C ALA A 161 -0.20 -40.40 -23.17
N VAL A 162 1.00 -39.81 -23.12
CA VAL A 162 2.22 -40.38 -23.75
C VAL A 162 2.66 -41.68 -23.06
N GLN A 163 2.51 -41.79 -21.74
CA GLN A 163 2.78 -43.03 -21.01
C GLN A 163 1.83 -44.15 -21.46
N LYS A 164 0.53 -43.86 -21.58
CA LYS A 164 -0.45 -44.82 -22.07
C LYS A 164 -0.18 -45.26 -23.52
N GLU A 165 0.14 -44.32 -24.41
CA GLU A 165 0.50 -44.63 -25.81
C GLU A 165 1.74 -45.53 -25.88
N LYS A 166 2.76 -45.26 -25.05
CA LYS A 166 3.95 -46.11 -24.94
C LYS A 166 3.62 -47.54 -24.47
N GLU A 167 2.72 -47.70 -23.51
CA GLU A 167 2.27 -49.01 -23.04
C GLU A 167 1.53 -49.79 -24.13
N GLU A 168 0.63 -49.12 -24.86
CA GLU A 168 -0.09 -49.72 -26.00
C GLU A 168 0.88 -50.15 -27.12
N ILE A 169 1.87 -49.32 -27.46
CA ILE A 169 2.91 -49.67 -28.44
C ILE A 169 3.73 -50.88 -27.97
N ALA A 170 4.06 -50.97 -26.68
CA ALA A 170 4.80 -52.11 -26.13
C ALA A 170 3.98 -53.43 -26.21
N GLU A 171 2.67 -53.37 -25.96
CA GLU A 171 1.76 -54.51 -26.14
C GLU A 171 1.66 -54.91 -27.62
N GLN A 172 1.46 -53.95 -28.53
CA GLN A 172 1.43 -54.21 -29.97
C GLN A 172 2.75 -54.82 -30.49
N MET A 173 3.90 -54.40 -29.97
CA MET A 173 5.21 -55.00 -30.29
C MET A 173 5.29 -56.46 -29.83
N ASN A 174 4.79 -56.77 -28.63
CA ASN A 174 4.77 -58.13 -28.09
C ASN A 174 3.89 -59.06 -28.93
N GLU A 175 2.68 -58.64 -29.28
CA GLU A 175 1.78 -59.43 -30.14
C GLU A 175 2.33 -59.60 -31.57
N LYS A 176 2.95 -58.56 -32.15
CA LYS A 176 3.66 -58.70 -33.43
C LYS A 176 4.81 -59.70 -33.35
N SER A 177 5.57 -59.71 -32.25
CA SER A 177 6.63 -60.71 -32.03
C SER A 177 6.09 -62.15 -32.01
N LYS A 178 5.01 -62.40 -31.26
CA LYS A 178 4.34 -63.71 -31.20
C LYS A 178 3.84 -64.17 -32.57
N THR A 179 3.19 -63.28 -33.33
CA THR A 179 2.67 -63.61 -34.66
C THR A 179 3.79 -63.88 -35.67
N LEU A 180 4.91 -63.16 -35.60
CA LEU A 180 6.11 -63.40 -36.42
C LEU A 180 6.72 -64.79 -36.14
N ILE A 181 6.82 -65.19 -34.86
CA ILE A 181 7.32 -66.52 -34.47
C ILE A 181 6.42 -67.61 -35.04
N SER A 182 5.10 -67.52 -34.83
CA SER A 182 4.15 -68.52 -35.37
C SER A 182 4.16 -68.59 -36.90
N LEU A 183 4.39 -67.47 -37.60
CA LEU A 183 4.53 -67.45 -39.04
C LEU A 183 5.82 -68.13 -39.51
N LYS A 184 6.94 -67.92 -38.80
CA LYS A 184 8.23 -68.58 -39.06
C LYS A 184 8.12 -70.10 -38.92
N GLU A 185 7.53 -70.58 -37.83
CA GLU A 185 7.29 -72.01 -37.57
C GLU A 185 6.43 -72.65 -38.68
N LYS A 186 5.36 -71.98 -39.10
CA LYS A 186 4.51 -72.43 -40.21
C LYS A 186 5.27 -72.50 -41.54
N ASN A 187 6.13 -71.52 -41.80
CA ASN A 187 6.94 -71.48 -43.02
C ASN A 187 7.99 -72.60 -43.05
N GLU A 188 8.69 -72.83 -41.94
CA GLU A 188 9.64 -73.95 -41.77
C GLU A 188 8.94 -75.31 -41.96
N ALA A 189 7.75 -75.49 -41.38
CA ALA A 189 6.94 -76.68 -41.58
C ALA A 189 6.39 -76.83 -43.02
N CYS A 190 6.26 -75.75 -43.78
CA CYS A 190 5.90 -75.78 -45.20
C CYS A 190 7.08 -76.21 -46.07
N ILE A 191 8.24 -75.57 -45.89
CA ILE A 191 9.50 -75.91 -46.57
C ILE A 191 9.83 -77.39 -46.37
N PHE A 192 9.77 -77.89 -45.13
CA PHE A 192 10.05 -79.31 -44.83
C PHE A 192 9.11 -80.28 -45.57
N LYS A 193 7.83 -79.93 -45.75
CA LYS A 193 6.88 -80.75 -46.53
C LYS A 193 7.22 -80.73 -48.02
N GLU A 194 7.63 -79.59 -48.55
CA GLU A 194 8.00 -79.40 -49.95
C GLU A 194 9.32 -80.13 -50.29
N GLU A 195 10.34 -80.02 -49.43
CA GLU A 195 11.59 -80.79 -49.52
C GLU A 195 11.32 -82.31 -49.48
N ASN A 196 10.42 -82.76 -48.60
CA ASN A 196 10.07 -84.18 -48.55
C ASN A 196 9.31 -84.64 -49.80
N ALA A 197 8.39 -83.84 -50.32
CA ALA A 197 7.63 -84.15 -51.54
C ALA A 197 8.53 -84.20 -52.78
N THR A 198 9.43 -83.22 -52.93
CA THR A 198 10.42 -83.16 -54.03
C THR A 198 11.42 -84.31 -53.95
N ARG A 199 11.89 -84.70 -52.75
CA ARG A 199 12.68 -85.91 -52.55
C ARG A 199 11.94 -87.17 -53.03
N VAL A 200 10.71 -87.39 -52.58
CA VAL A 200 9.90 -88.56 -52.99
C VAL A 200 9.67 -88.59 -54.51
N ALA A 201 9.39 -87.44 -55.13
CA ALA A 201 9.25 -87.34 -56.59
C ALA A 201 10.58 -87.66 -57.33
N THR A 202 11.71 -87.20 -56.79
CA THR A 202 13.04 -87.46 -57.34
C THR A 202 13.42 -88.94 -57.25
N ASP A 203 13.16 -89.58 -56.11
CA ASP A 203 13.38 -91.03 -55.92
C ASP A 203 12.50 -91.85 -56.89
N LEU A 204 11.24 -91.44 -57.10
CA LEU A 204 10.32 -92.08 -58.04
C LEU A 204 10.80 -91.94 -59.50
N LEU A 205 11.23 -90.73 -59.90
CA LEU A 205 11.81 -90.47 -61.24
C LEU A 205 13.08 -91.29 -61.46
N LYS A 206 13.96 -91.36 -60.47
CA LYS A 206 15.19 -92.16 -60.54
C LYS A 206 14.87 -93.65 -60.72
N LYS A 207 13.89 -94.17 -59.98
CA LYS A 207 13.41 -95.55 -60.12
C LYS A 207 12.85 -95.81 -61.52
N LEU A 208 11.96 -94.95 -62.03
CA LEU A 208 11.38 -95.07 -63.38
C LEU A 208 12.47 -95.03 -64.46
N SER A 209 13.46 -94.13 -64.33
CA SER A 209 14.61 -94.05 -65.22
C SER A 209 15.43 -95.35 -65.24
N THR A 210 15.71 -95.94 -64.07
CA THR A 210 16.41 -97.24 -64.01
C THR A 210 15.60 -98.40 -64.62
N GLN A 211 14.27 -98.42 -64.44
CA GLN A 211 13.40 -99.41 -65.08
C GLN A 211 13.39 -99.25 -66.61
N TRP A 212 13.29 -98.02 -67.12
CA TRP A 212 13.36 -97.73 -68.54
C TRP A 212 14.70 -98.17 -69.15
N ALA A 213 15.81 -97.89 -68.48
CA ALA A 213 17.14 -98.33 -68.89
C ALA A 213 17.23 -99.86 -69.05
N MET A 214 16.67 -100.61 -68.09
CA MET A 214 16.59 -102.08 -68.18
C MET A 214 15.76 -102.56 -69.38
N TYR A 215 14.58 -101.99 -69.62
CA TYR A 215 13.77 -102.36 -70.79
C TYR A 215 14.48 -102.04 -72.11
N SER A 216 15.17 -100.90 -72.19
CA SER A 216 15.92 -100.50 -73.39
C SER A 216 17.15 -101.35 -73.69
N THR A 217 17.72 -102.06 -72.71
CA THR A 217 18.85 -103.00 -72.89
C THR A 217 18.42 -104.42 -73.23
N ILE A 218 17.13 -104.76 -73.13
CA ILE A 218 16.57 -106.08 -73.49
C ILE A 218 16.10 -106.12 -74.96
N SER A 219 16.04 -104.97 -75.65
CA SER A 219 15.60 -104.86 -77.06
C SER A 219 16.75 -104.73 -78.08
N LEU A 220 17.91 -105.32 -77.76
CA LEU A 220 19.10 -105.42 -78.61
C LEU A 220 19.61 -106.87 -78.63
#